data_AF-A0A2A6NI01-F1
#
_entry.id   AF-A0A2A6NI01-F1
#
_cell.length_a   1.000
_cell.length_b   1.000
_cell.length_c   1.000
_cell.angle_alpha   90.00
_cell.angle_beta   90.00
_cell.angle_gamma   90.00
#
_symmetry.space_group_name_H-M   'P 1'
#
loop_
_entity.id
_entity.type
_entity.pdbx_description
1 polymer ?
#
loop_
_entity_poly.entity_id
_entity_poly.type
_entity_poly.pdbx_seq_one_letter_code
_entity_poly.pdbx_strand_id
1 'polypeptide(L)' 'MAAEIKQLETRVDRLWREFCEAREKAMASNSIEDGLAAGRSWSRFLAEFVGDRETRAAVHGGVPSRQ' A
#
# COMPACT_ATOMS: atom_id res chain seq x y z
N MET A 1 12.52 8.77 -20.09
CA MET A 1 11.13 8.31 -20.30
C MET A 1 10.99 6.79 -20.26
N ALA A 2 11.52 6.00 -21.22
CA ALA A 2 11.35 4.54 -21.22
C ALA A 2 11.97 3.81 -20.00
N ALA A 3 13.14 4.26 -19.53
CA ALA A 3 13.78 3.69 -18.35
C ALA A 3 13.03 4.00 -17.04
N GLU A 4 12.44 5.20 -16.94
CA GLU A 4 11.66 5.63 -15.77
C GLU A 4 10.34 4.87 -15.68
N ILE A 5 9.67 4.64 -16.81
CA ILE A 5 8.46 3.81 -16.88
C ILE A 5 8.76 2.39 -16.41
N LYS A 6 9.84 1.77 -16.92
CA LYS A 6 10.24 0.41 -16.52
C LYS A 6 10.58 0.30 -15.03
N GLN A 7 11.20 1.33 -14.45
CA GLN A 7 11.48 1.38 -13.01
C GLN A 7 10.20 1.49 -12.18
N LEU A 8 9.23 2.27 -12.64
CA LEU A 8 7.92 2.39 -12.00
C LEU A 8 7.16 1.06 -12.05
N GLU A 9 7.09 0.42 -13.21
CA GLU A 9 6.46 -0.91 -13.38
C GLU A 9 7.08 -1.95 -12.43
N THR A 10 8.42 -2.00 -12.37
CA THR A 10 9.13 -2.92 -11.47
C THR A 10 8.80 -2.66 -10.00
N ARG A 11 8.70 -1.39 -9.60
CA ARG A 11 8.37 -1.02 -8.22
C ARG A 11 6.93 -1.37 -7.87
N VAL A 12 5.98 -1.05 -8.76
CA VAL A 12 4.55 -1.34 -8.58
C VAL A 12 4.31 -2.84 -8.49
N ASP A 13 4.93 -3.65 -9.37
CA ASP A 13 4.81 -5.11 -9.32
C ASP A 13 5.33 -5.68 -8.00
N ARG A 14 6.48 -5.17 -7.51
CA ARG A 14 7.02 -5.59 -6.21
C ARG A 14 6.06 -5.28 -5.06
N LEU A 15 5.55 -4.05 -5.00
CA LEU A 15 4.62 -3.62 -3.95
C LEU A 15 3.29 -4.39 -3.98
N TRP A 16 2.81 -4.72 -5.19
CA TRP A 16 1.62 -5.56 -5.35
C TRP A 16 1.83 -6.97 -4.81
N ARG A 17 2.96 -7.62 -5.11
CA ARG A 17 3.30 -8.94 -4.57
C ARG A 17 3.42 -8.92 -3.05
N GLU A 18 4.12 -7.93 -2.49
CA GLU A 18 4.25 -7.74 -1.04
C GLU A 18 2.87 -7.62 -0.35
N PHE A 19 1.91 -6.94 -0.98
CA PHE A 19 0.54 -6.86 -0.47
C PHE A 19 -0.18 -8.21 -0.54
N CYS A 20 -0.10 -8.91 -1.67
CA CYS A 20 -0.72 -10.22 -1.83
C CYS A 20 -0.23 -11.23 -0.79
N GLU A 21 1.08 -11.32 -0.59
CA GLU A 21 1.69 -12.20 0.42
C GLU A 21 1.24 -11.84 1.84
N ALA A 22 1.24 -10.55 2.19
CA ALA A 22 0.79 -10.10 3.50
C ALA A 22 -0.71 -10.37 3.73
N ARG A 23 -1.54 -10.21 2.69
CA ARG A 23 -2.98 -10.51 2.72
C ARG A 23 -3.22 -12.00 2.92
N GLU A 24 -2.54 -12.86 2.17
CA GLU A 24 -2.66 -14.31 2.31
C GLU A 24 -2.28 -14.75 3.73
N LYS A 25 -1.18 -14.22 4.26
CA LYS A 25 -0.76 -14.47 5.63
C LYS A 25 -1.81 -14.04 6.65
N ALA A 26 -2.37 -12.84 6.51
CA ALA A 26 -3.40 -12.33 7.40
C ALA A 26 -4.69 -13.17 7.37
N MET A 27 -5.09 -13.64 6.18
CA MET A 27 -6.24 -14.54 6.03
C MET A 27 -6.00 -15.91 6.64
N ALA A 28 -4.78 -16.42 6.57
CA ALA A 28 -4.42 -17.71 7.15
C ALA A 28 -4.26 -17.67 8.68
N SER A 29 -3.65 -16.60 9.21
CA SER A 29 -3.32 -16.51 10.64
C SER A 29 -4.47 -15.98 11.50
N ASN A 30 -5.40 -15.24 10.89
CA ASN A 30 -6.45 -14.50 11.60
C ASN A 30 -5.91 -13.58 12.72
N SER A 31 -4.65 -13.14 12.58
CA SER A 31 -3.98 -12.24 13.53
C SER A 31 -4.22 -10.78 13.15
N ILE A 32 -4.56 -9.95 14.14
CA ILE A 32 -4.68 -8.50 13.96
C ILE A 32 -3.35 -7.90 13.50
N GLU A 33 -2.22 -8.41 14.00
CA GLU A 33 -0.89 -7.92 13.62
C GLU A 33 -0.60 -8.15 12.13
N ASP A 34 -0.93 -9.33 11.62
CA ASP A 34 -0.79 -9.64 10.20
C ASP A 34 -1.80 -8.83 9.36
N GLY A 35 -3.01 -8.61 9.87
CA GLY A 35 -3.99 -7.70 9.25
C GLY A 35 -3.47 -6.26 9.12
N LEU A 36 -2.84 -5.73 10.17
CA LEU A 36 -2.18 -4.43 10.13
C LEU A 36 -1.00 -4.41 9.16
N ALA A 37 -0.22 -5.49 9.09
CA ALA A 37 0.87 -5.62 8.12
C ALA A 37 0.35 -5.58 6.68
N ALA A 38 -0.72 -6.32 6.37
CA ALA A 38 -1.38 -6.28 5.07
C ALA A 38 -1.90 -4.88 4.73
N GLY A 39 -2.52 -4.19 5.69
CA GLY A 39 -2.97 -2.80 5.52
C GLY A 39 -1.83 -1.82 5.23
N ARG A 40 -0.67 -1.98 5.90
CA ARG A 40 0.53 -1.17 5.60
C ARG A 40 1.09 -1.45 4.21
N SER A 41 1.15 -2.70 3.78
CA SER A 41 1.59 -3.06 2.42
C SER A 41 0.66 -2.47 1.36
N TRP A 42 -0.66 -2.53 1.60
CA TRP A 42 -1.66 -1.91 0.73
C TRP A 42 -1.47 -0.39 0.61
N SER A 43 -1.24 0.28 1.74
CA SER A 43 -0.94 1.71 1.78
C SER A 43 0.29 2.06 0.91
N ARG A 44 1.39 1.30 1.02
CA ARG A 44 2.60 1.54 0.21
C ARG A 44 2.35 1.38 -1.29
N PHE A 45 1.58 0.37 -1.69
CA PHE A 45 1.20 0.19 -3.09
C PHE A 45 0.42 1.39 -3.62
N LEU A 46 -0.60 1.84 -2.89
CA LEU A 46 -1.41 2.99 -3.31
C LEU A 46 -0.63 4.30 -3.37
N ALA A 47 0.41 4.47 -2.55
CA ALA A 47 1.22 5.67 -2.56
C ALA A 47 1.92 5.95 -3.90
N GLU A 48 2.15 4.95 -4.75
CA GLU A 48 2.70 5.14 -6.10
C GLU A 48 1.71 5.80 -7.07
N PHE A 49 0.41 5.69 -6.80
CA PHE A 49 -0.66 6.25 -7.64
C PHE A 49 -1.22 7.56 -7.09
N VAL A 50 -0.89 7.89 -5.84
CA VAL A 50 -1.38 9.09 -5.16
C VAL A 50 -0.27 10.13 -5.08
N GLY A 51 -0.37 11.14 -5.96
CA GLY A 51 0.60 12.24 -6.06
C GLY A 51 0.48 13.28 -4.94
N ASP A 52 -0.71 13.47 -4.37
CA ASP A 52 -0.94 14.50 -3.35
C ASP A 52 -0.99 13.94 -1.92
N ARG A 53 -0.38 14.68 -0.99
CA ARG A 53 -0.24 14.30 0.43
C ARG A 53 -1.58 14.13 1.14
N GLU A 54 -2.58 14.91 0.76
CA GLU A 54 -3.92 14.90 1.36
C GLU A 54 -4.68 13.63 0.97
N THR A 55 -4.63 13.28 -0.32
CA THR A 55 -5.21 12.02 -0.82
C THR A 55 -4.50 10.82 -0.20
N ARG A 56 -3.17 10.92 0.01
CA ARG A 56 -2.39 9.87 0.67
C ARG A 56 -2.82 9.67 2.13
N ALA A 57 -3.10 10.74 2.86
CA ALA A 57 -3.63 10.65 4.22
C ALA A 57 -5.02 10.00 4.25
N ALA A 58 -5.93 10.40 3.36
CA ALA A 58 -7.28 9.83 3.28
C ALA A 58 -7.27 8.32 2.95
N VAL A 59 -6.41 7.90 2.02
CA VAL A 59 -6.27 6.51 1.58
C VAL A 59 -5.61 5.62 2.65
N HIS A 60 -4.80 6.19 3.55
CA HIS A 60 -4.07 5.45 4.59
C HIS A 60 -4.74 5.49 5.97
N GLY A 61 -6.02 5.89 6.02
CA GLY A 61 -6.78 5.92 7.27
C GLY A 61 -6.48 7.12 8.15
N GLY A 62 -5.87 8.17 7.61
CA GLY A 62 -5.82 9.48 8.25
C GLY A 62 -7.22 10.02 8.35
N VAL A 63 -7.87 9.81 9.50
CA VAL A 63 -9.08 10.55 9.85
C VAL A 63 -8.72 12.03 9.79
N PRO A 64 -9.37 12.85 8.95
CA PRO A 64 -9.18 14.29 9.02
C PRO A 64 -9.52 14.70 10.45
N SER A 65 -8.53 15.20 11.19
CA SER A 65 -8.76 15.80 12.49
C SER A 65 -9.73 16.96 12.26
N ARG A 66 -11.00 16.77 12.65
CA ARG A 66 -12.02 17.82 12.61
C ARG A 66 -11.46 19.00 13.41
N GLN A 67 -11.25 20.13 12.74
CA GLN A 67 -11.03 21.43 13.38
C GLN A 67 -12.31 21.84 14.12
#